data_AF-C6S9X6-F1
#
_entry.id   AF-C6S9X6-F1
#
_cell.length_a   1.000
_cell.length_b   1.000
_cell.length_c   1.000
_cell.angle_alpha   90.00
_cell.angle_beta   90.00
_cell.angle_gamma   90.00
#
_symmetry.space_group_name_H-M   'P 1'
#
loop_
_entity.id
_entity.type
_entity.pdbx_description
1 polymer ?
#
loop_
_entity_poly.entity_id
_entity_poly.type
_entity_poly.pdbx_seq_one_letter_code
_entity_poly.pdbx_strand_id
1 'polypeptide(L)'
;MCFVAVAFWNMIGAGVFGFLINPPISLFYIQGLNTSAVHAHAALFGVYGFLALGFVLLVARYLKPNAQFDDKLMTWGFWLLNGGLVGMIAISLLPVGVIQAYASITHGLWYARSEEFLQMEILDTLRWVRTAADLVFIGGAICVAIQATKIVFGRDK
;
A
#
# COMPACT_ATOMS: atom_id res chain seq x y z
N MET A 1 3.23 17.17 -3.97
CA MET A 1 2.71 15.92 -4.56
C MET A 1 2.05 14.99 -3.54
N CYS A 2 2.55 14.86 -2.31
CA CYS A 2 1.95 13.97 -1.29
C CYS A 2 0.43 14.16 -1.12
N PHE A 3 -0.06 15.39 -0.95
CA PHE A 3 -1.51 15.64 -0.77
C PHE A 3 -2.38 15.30 -1.99
N VAL A 4 -1.80 15.31 -3.20
CA VAL A 4 -2.49 14.83 -4.41
C VAL A 4 -2.58 13.31 -4.40
N ALA A 5 -1.50 12.62 -4.02
CA ALA A 5 -1.52 11.17 -3.82
C ALA A 5 -2.52 10.75 -2.72
N VAL A 6 -2.59 11.52 -1.62
CA VAL A 6 -3.59 11.32 -0.56
C VAL A 6 -5.00 11.35 -1.14
N ALA A 7 -5.34 12.37 -1.94
CA ALA A 7 -6.66 12.47 -2.55
C ALA A 7 -6.96 11.28 -3.49
N PHE A 8 -5.97 10.87 -4.30
CA PHE A 8 -6.09 9.71 -5.18
C PHE A 8 -6.36 8.42 -4.39
N TRP A 9 -5.55 8.12 -3.39
CA TRP A 9 -5.70 6.92 -2.57
C TRP A 9 -6.92 6.98 -1.64
N ASN A 10 -7.40 8.16 -1.30
CA ASN A 10 -8.66 8.29 -0.57
C ASN A 10 -9.84 7.86 -1.45
N MET A 11 -9.83 8.22 -2.74
CA MET A 11 -10.84 7.73 -3.69
C MET A 11 -10.71 6.23 -3.94
N ILE A 12 -9.52 5.74 -4.28
CA ILE A 12 -9.33 4.33 -4.69
C ILE A 12 -9.26 3.38 -3.48
N GLY A 13 -8.40 3.68 -2.52
CA GLY A 13 -8.17 2.84 -1.34
C GLY A 13 -9.33 2.86 -0.37
N ALA A 14 -9.74 4.06 0.09
CA ALA A 14 -10.84 4.17 1.04
C ALA A 14 -12.21 4.10 0.36
N GLY A 15 -12.39 4.78 -0.77
CA GLY A 15 -13.66 4.79 -1.53
C GLY A 15 -13.93 3.45 -2.21
N VAL A 16 -13.25 3.15 -3.31
CA VAL A 16 -13.55 1.97 -4.15
C VAL A 16 -13.34 0.66 -3.38
N PHE A 17 -12.14 0.42 -2.84
CA PHE A 17 -11.86 -0.84 -2.14
C PHE A 17 -12.52 -0.94 -0.76
N GLY A 18 -12.79 0.19 -0.10
CA GLY A 18 -13.58 0.17 1.14
C GLY A 18 -15.05 -0.13 0.88
N PHE A 19 -15.64 0.51 -0.13
CA PHE A 19 -17.04 0.26 -0.50
C PHE A 19 -17.24 -1.13 -1.12
N LEU A 20 -16.21 -1.72 -1.75
CA LEU A 20 -16.25 -3.11 -2.21
C LEU A 20 -16.57 -4.09 -1.07
N ILE A 21 -15.98 -3.88 0.10
CA ILE A 21 -16.13 -4.77 1.25
C ILE A 21 -17.19 -4.33 2.26
N ASN A 22 -17.84 -3.18 2.06
CA ASN A 22 -18.74 -2.59 3.05
C ASN A 22 -20.19 -3.13 3.04
N PRO A 23 -20.86 -3.35 1.88
CA PRO A 23 -22.24 -3.84 1.86
C PRO A 23 -22.37 -5.15 2.64
N PRO A 24 -23.37 -5.31 3.53
CA PRO A 24 -23.48 -6.48 4.39
C PRO A 24 -23.46 -7.81 3.63
N ILE A 25 -24.10 -7.86 2.46
CA ILE A 25 -24.11 -9.05 1.61
C ILE A 25 -22.73 -9.37 1.02
N SER A 26 -21.92 -8.34 0.70
CA SER A 26 -20.54 -8.52 0.25
C SER A 26 -19.69 -8.99 1.43
N LEU A 27 -19.73 -8.24 2.54
CA LEU A 27 -18.94 -8.48 3.73
C LEU A 27 -19.19 -9.88 4.32
N PHE A 28 -20.42 -10.40 4.24
CA PHE A 28 -20.76 -11.74 4.68
C PHE A 28 -19.82 -12.83 4.10
N TYR A 29 -19.45 -12.71 2.82
CA TYR A 29 -18.58 -13.69 2.16
C TYR A 29 -17.09 -13.33 2.23
N ILE A 30 -16.76 -12.05 2.30
CA ILE A 30 -15.38 -11.57 2.14
C ILE A 30 -14.76 -10.96 3.40
N GLN A 31 -15.47 -10.99 4.53
CA GLN A 31 -14.90 -10.62 5.82
C GLN A 31 -13.79 -11.61 6.23
N GLY A 32 -12.61 -11.07 6.52
CA GLY A 32 -11.44 -11.88 6.91
C GLY A 32 -10.73 -12.56 5.73
N LEU A 33 -10.93 -12.06 4.50
CA LEU A 33 -10.20 -12.45 3.30
C LEU A 33 -9.21 -11.35 2.86
N ASN A 34 -8.37 -11.64 1.86
CA ASN A 34 -7.36 -10.71 1.35
C ASN A 34 -7.93 -9.44 0.69
N THR A 35 -9.24 -9.38 0.39
CA THR A 35 -9.90 -8.13 -0.04
C THR A 35 -9.84 -7.05 1.04
N SER A 36 -9.94 -7.42 2.33
CA SER A 36 -9.72 -6.48 3.44
C SER A 36 -8.26 -6.00 3.48
N ALA A 37 -7.30 -6.87 3.15
CA ALA A 37 -5.89 -6.49 3.09
C ALA A 37 -5.61 -5.49 1.95
N VAL A 38 -6.27 -5.64 0.80
CA VAL A 38 -6.23 -4.65 -0.30
C VAL A 38 -6.67 -3.28 0.21
N HIS A 39 -7.88 -3.20 0.78
CA HIS A 39 -8.41 -1.96 1.34
C HIS A 39 -7.48 -1.37 2.40
N ALA A 40 -7.00 -2.19 3.34
CA ALA A 40 -6.16 -1.73 4.43
C ALA A 40 -4.86 -1.09 3.95
N HIS A 41 -4.11 -1.71 3.03
CA HIS A 41 -2.86 -1.12 2.53
C HIS A 41 -3.12 0.14 1.71
N ALA A 42 -4.12 0.10 0.83
CA ALA A 42 -4.48 1.23 -0.03
C ALA A 42 -4.98 2.43 0.78
N ALA A 43 -5.78 2.22 1.83
CA ALA A 43 -6.34 3.28 2.65
C ALA A 43 -5.38 3.74 3.75
N LEU A 44 -4.79 2.82 4.53
CA LEU A 44 -3.93 3.20 5.65
C LEU A 44 -2.67 3.91 5.16
N PHE A 45 -1.89 3.27 4.29
CA PHE A 45 -0.68 3.91 3.78
C PHE A 45 -1.00 4.96 2.72
N GLY A 46 -1.86 4.63 1.74
CA GLY A 46 -2.15 5.55 0.64
C GLY A 46 -2.76 6.88 1.10
N VAL A 47 -3.57 6.89 2.16
CA VAL A 47 -4.12 8.13 2.73
C VAL A 47 -3.25 8.62 3.88
N TYR A 48 -3.22 7.90 4.99
CA TYR A 48 -2.57 8.39 6.22
C TYR A 48 -1.05 8.32 6.15
N GLY A 49 -0.49 7.34 5.45
CA GLY A 49 0.96 7.25 5.22
C GLY A 49 1.48 8.45 4.41
N PHE A 50 0.90 8.75 3.25
CA PHE A 50 1.31 9.92 2.46
C PHE A 50 1.00 11.25 3.17
N LEU A 51 -0.07 11.32 3.96
CA LEU A 51 -0.38 12.49 4.78
C LEU A 51 0.71 12.72 5.84
N ALA A 52 1.08 11.68 6.58
CA ALA A 52 2.15 11.73 7.58
C ALA A 52 3.49 12.09 6.94
N LEU A 53 3.86 11.46 5.82
CA LEU A 53 5.07 11.79 5.06
C LEU A 53 5.07 13.25 4.57
N GLY A 54 3.92 13.75 4.10
CA GLY A 54 3.76 15.15 3.72
C GLY A 54 4.05 16.10 4.88
N PHE A 55 3.53 15.81 6.08
CA PHE A 55 3.75 16.64 7.26
C PHE A 55 5.19 16.58 7.77
N VAL A 56 5.81 15.41 7.88
CA VAL A 56 7.20 15.32 8.37
C VAL A 56 8.17 16.06 7.44
N LEU A 57 7.96 15.99 6.12
CA LEU A 57 8.79 16.73 5.16
C LEU A 57 8.53 18.24 5.22
N LEU A 58 7.27 18.64 5.41
CA LEU A 58 6.91 20.05 5.59
C LEU A 58 7.56 20.63 6.85
N VAL A 59 7.44 19.94 7.99
CA VAL A 59 8.06 20.35 9.25
C VAL A 59 9.59 20.40 9.12
N ALA A 60 10.20 19.38 8.51
CA ALA A 60 11.65 19.35 8.27
C ALA A 60 12.13 20.55 7.43
N ARG A 61 11.34 20.96 6.41
CA ARG A 61 11.63 22.14 5.59
C ARG A 61 11.62 23.44 6.39
N TYR A 62 10.73 23.58 7.38
CA TYR A 62 10.68 24.77 8.23
C TYR A 62 11.74 24.76 9.34
N LEU A 63 12.09 23.58 9.88
CA LEU A 63 13.17 23.46 10.85
C LEU A 63 14.55 23.77 10.24
N LYS A 64 14.73 23.44 8.95
CA LYS A 64 15.99 23.57 8.22
C LYS A 64 15.77 24.27 6.86
N PRO A 65 15.47 25.58 6.85
CA PRO A 65 15.06 26.30 5.64
C PRO A 65 16.16 26.37 4.57
N ASN A 66 17.44 26.42 4.99
CA ASN A 66 18.58 26.50 4.09
C ASN A 66 19.00 25.13 3.53
N ALA A 67 18.50 24.03 4.10
CA ALA A 67 18.81 22.68 3.61
C ALA A 67 18.07 22.42 2.29
N GLN A 68 18.83 22.14 1.23
CA GLN A 68 18.27 21.80 -0.08
C GLN A 68 17.83 20.33 -0.12
N PHE A 69 16.65 20.08 -0.69
CA PHE A 69 16.14 18.74 -0.91
C PHE A 69 16.80 18.14 -2.15
N ASP A 70 16.99 16.82 -2.16
CA ASP A 70 17.49 16.11 -3.34
C ASP A 70 16.29 15.71 -4.21
N ASP A 71 16.09 16.44 -5.30
CA ASP A 71 14.96 16.23 -6.21
C ASP A 71 14.94 14.80 -6.79
N LYS A 72 16.10 14.16 -6.97
CA LYS A 72 16.16 12.79 -7.48
C LYS A 72 15.67 11.81 -6.43
N LEU A 73 16.13 11.93 -5.19
CA LEU A 73 15.68 11.06 -4.09
C LEU A 73 14.17 11.21 -3.82
N MET A 74 13.66 12.44 -3.85
CA MET A 74 12.24 12.70 -3.67
C MET A 74 11.40 12.15 -4.82
N THR A 75 11.87 12.29 -6.07
CA THR A 75 11.18 11.76 -7.25
C THR A 75 11.13 10.23 -7.20
N TRP A 76 12.27 9.57 -6.97
CA TRP A 76 12.34 8.12 -6.84
C TRP A 76 11.50 7.62 -5.66
N GLY A 77 11.64 8.24 -4.49
CA GLY A 77 10.87 7.87 -3.29
C GLY A 77 9.36 7.92 -3.52
N PHE A 78 8.86 9.01 -4.11
CA PHE A 78 7.43 9.18 -4.38
C PHE A 78 6.89 8.14 -5.36
N TRP A 79 7.57 7.91 -6.49
CA TRP A 79 7.11 6.98 -7.51
C TRP A 79 7.25 5.52 -7.09
N LEU A 80 8.32 5.16 -6.38
CA LEU A 80 8.51 3.81 -5.85
C LEU A 80 7.47 3.45 -4.78
N LEU A 81 7.11 4.39 -3.89
CA LEU A 81 6.05 4.16 -2.91
C LEU A 81 4.68 3.97 -3.58
N ASN A 82 4.33 4.80 -4.56
CA ASN A 82 3.06 4.64 -5.28
C ASN A 82 3.05 3.38 -6.16
N GLY A 83 4.11 3.14 -6.93
CA GLY A 83 4.24 1.98 -7.80
C GLY A 83 4.30 0.67 -7.02
N GLY A 84 4.99 0.66 -5.89
CA GLY A 84 5.03 -0.49 -4.97
C GLY A 84 3.65 -0.79 -4.37
N LEU A 85 2.89 0.25 -3.96
CA LEU A 85 1.53 0.09 -3.44
C LEU A 85 0.56 -0.43 -4.51
N VAL A 86 0.60 0.16 -5.71
CA VAL A 86 -0.18 -0.34 -6.86
C VAL A 86 0.19 -1.78 -7.18
N GLY A 87 1.49 -2.10 -7.22
CA GLY A 87 2.01 -3.42 -7.47
C GLY A 87 1.44 -4.43 -6.48
N MET A 88 1.68 -4.27 -5.18
CA MET A 88 1.25 -5.26 -4.17
C MET A 88 -0.26 -5.55 -4.22
N ILE A 89 -1.07 -4.54 -4.57
CA ILE A 89 -2.51 -4.69 -4.74
C ILE A 89 -2.81 -5.46 -6.01
N ALA A 90 -2.34 -4.98 -7.17
CA ALA A 90 -2.75 -5.47 -8.48
C ALA A 90 -2.22 -6.87 -8.81
N ILE A 91 -0.96 -7.16 -8.46
CA ILE A 91 -0.31 -8.43 -8.84
C ILE A 91 -0.49 -9.55 -7.81
N SER A 92 -0.95 -9.24 -6.59
CA SER A 92 -1.04 -10.24 -5.51
C SER A 92 -2.33 -10.16 -4.71
N LEU A 93 -2.51 -9.12 -3.89
CA LEU A 93 -3.60 -9.09 -2.89
C LEU A 93 -4.98 -9.13 -3.52
N LEU A 94 -5.21 -8.38 -4.61
CA LEU A 94 -6.50 -8.35 -5.29
C LEU A 94 -6.82 -9.67 -6.01
N PRO A 95 -5.93 -10.25 -6.85
CA PRO A 95 -6.15 -11.57 -7.42
C PRO A 95 -6.43 -12.65 -6.36
N VAL A 96 -5.64 -12.71 -5.29
CA VAL A 96 -5.86 -13.69 -4.20
C VAL A 96 -7.20 -13.44 -3.51
N GLY A 97 -7.54 -12.17 -3.25
CA GLY A 97 -8.82 -11.79 -2.65
C GLY A 97 -10.02 -12.21 -3.51
N VAL A 98 -9.93 -12.09 -4.85
CA VAL A 98 -10.98 -12.52 -5.78
C VAL A 98 -11.11 -14.05 -5.78
N ILE A 99 -10.00 -14.79 -5.82
CA ILE A 99 -10.02 -16.26 -5.79
C ILE A 99 -10.62 -16.76 -4.46
N GLN A 100 -10.22 -16.17 -3.33
CA GLN A 100 -10.78 -16.45 -2.02
C GLN A 100 -12.28 -16.12 -1.95
N ALA A 101 -12.70 -14.97 -2.49
CA ALA A 101 -14.09 -14.54 -2.47
C ALA A 101 -14.97 -15.52 -3.26
N TYR A 102 -14.52 -15.93 -4.44
CA TYR A 102 -15.22 -16.94 -5.25
C TYR A 102 -15.36 -18.26 -4.48
N ALA A 103 -14.28 -18.77 -3.89
CA ALA A 103 -14.31 -20.02 -3.12
C ALA A 103 -15.21 -19.92 -1.87
N SER A 104 -15.24 -18.77 -1.21
CA SER A 104 -16.11 -18.51 -0.06
C SER A 104 -17.59 -18.55 -0.45
N ILE A 105 -17.94 -18.00 -1.62
CA ILE A 105 -19.31 -18.00 -2.14
C ILE A 105 -19.75 -19.39 -2.60
N THR A 106 -18.87 -20.18 -3.21
CA THR A 106 -19.24 -21.49 -3.78
C THR A 106 -19.17 -22.65 -2.80
N HIS A 107 -18.19 -22.65 -1.89
CA HIS A 107 -17.91 -23.78 -0.99
C HIS A 107 -17.99 -23.41 0.50
N GLY A 108 -18.06 -22.11 0.82
CA GLY A 108 -18.11 -21.59 2.18
C GLY A 108 -16.77 -21.05 2.68
N LEU A 109 -16.83 -20.16 3.68
CA LEU A 109 -15.66 -19.47 4.24
C LEU A 109 -14.60 -20.42 4.82
N TRP A 110 -15.02 -21.53 5.41
CA TRP A 110 -14.12 -22.55 5.97
C TRP A 110 -13.17 -23.10 4.91
N TYR A 111 -13.64 -23.27 3.67
CA TYR A 111 -12.84 -23.75 2.56
C TYR A 111 -11.88 -22.67 2.05
N ALA A 112 -12.35 -21.43 1.86
CA ALA A 112 -11.50 -20.31 1.45
C ALA A 112 -10.37 -19.97 2.45
N ARG A 113 -10.46 -20.50 3.68
CA ARG A 113 -9.48 -20.36 4.77
C ARG A 113 -8.76 -21.67 5.12
N SER A 114 -9.06 -22.76 4.43
CA SER A 114 -8.42 -24.06 4.62
C SER A 114 -6.95 -24.05 4.19
N GLU A 115 -6.16 -24.97 4.73
CA GLU A 115 -4.75 -25.12 4.38
C GLU A 115 -4.60 -25.54 2.92
N GLU A 116 -5.41 -26.51 2.48
CA GLU A 116 -5.38 -27.07 1.13
C GLU A 116 -5.63 -25.98 0.08
N PHE A 117 -6.56 -25.07 0.36
CA PHE A 117 -6.83 -23.94 -0.52
C PHE A 117 -5.68 -22.92 -0.53
N LEU A 118 -5.14 -22.57 0.65
CA LEU A 118 -4.06 -21.58 0.75
C LEU A 118 -2.71 -22.09 0.20
N GLN A 119 -2.53 -23.40 0.08
CA GLN A 119 -1.34 -24.03 -0.49
C GLN A 119 -1.49 -24.39 -1.98
N MET A 120 -2.58 -23.97 -2.62
CA MET A 120 -2.71 -24.09 -4.08
C MET A 120 -1.56 -23.37 -4.79
N GLU A 121 -0.99 -24.01 -5.81
CA GLU A 121 0.18 -23.52 -6.55
C GLU A 121 0.00 -22.08 -7.09
N ILE A 122 -1.21 -21.76 -7.55
CA ILE A 122 -1.53 -20.41 -8.05
C ILE A 122 -1.53 -19.36 -6.92
N LEU A 123 -2.05 -19.70 -5.74
CA LEU A 123 -2.03 -18.80 -4.57
C LEU A 123 -0.61 -18.61 -4.07
N ASP A 124 0.18 -19.69 -4.03
CA ASP A 124 1.58 -19.61 -3.65
C ASP A 124 2.39 -18.72 -4.60
N THR A 125 2.21 -18.91 -5.90
CA THR A 125 2.85 -18.07 -6.93
C THR A 125 2.46 -16.59 -6.77
N LEU A 126 1.18 -16.28 -6.58
CA LEU A 126 0.71 -14.91 -6.37
C LEU A 126 1.28 -14.28 -5.08
N ARG A 127 1.50 -15.06 -4.02
CA ARG A 127 2.19 -14.59 -2.80
C ARG A 127 3.66 -14.29 -3.06
N TRP A 128 4.35 -15.14 -3.81
CA TRP A 128 5.76 -14.94 -4.13
C TRP A 128 6.01 -13.75 -5.04
N VAL A 129 5.21 -13.58 -6.10
CA VAL A 129 5.35 -12.46 -7.03
C VAL A 129 5.14 -11.11 -6.33
N ARG A 130 4.40 -11.07 -5.21
CA ARG A 130 4.29 -9.88 -4.34
C ARG A 130 5.63 -9.31 -3.91
N THR A 131 6.62 -10.18 -3.65
CA THR A 131 7.93 -9.77 -3.15
C THR A 131 8.62 -8.77 -4.08
N ALA A 132 8.38 -8.86 -5.39
CA ALA A 132 8.90 -7.89 -6.36
C ALA A 132 8.36 -6.48 -6.12
N ALA A 133 7.05 -6.33 -5.91
CA ALA A 133 6.44 -5.04 -5.61
C ALA A 133 6.77 -4.56 -4.18
N ASP A 134 6.89 -5.49 -3.23
CA ASP A 134 7.30 -5.16 -1.86
C ASP A 134 8.72 -4.56 -1.85
N LEU A 135 9.66 -5.11 -2.63
CA LEU A 135 11.01 -4.56 -2.76
C LEU A 135 11.02 -3.16 -3.39
N VAL A 136 10.16 -2.92 -4.40
CA VAL A 136 9.97 -1.58 -4.98
C VAL A 136 9.48 -0.60 -3.92
N PHE A 137 8.49 -0.99 -3.13
CA PHE A 137 7.95 -0.16 -2.05
C PHE A 137 9.01 0.15 -0.98
N ILE A 138 9.77 -0.87 -0.56
CA ILE A 138 10.88 -0.73 0.40
C ILE A 138 11.94 0.24 -0.13
N GLY A 139 12.30 0.15 -1.41
CA GLY A 139 13.21 1.10 -2.05
C GLY A 139 12.72 2.55 -1.93
N GLY A 140 11.43 2.78 -2.19
CA GLY A 140 10.81 4.09 -2.02
C GLY A 140 10.84 4.61 -0.57
N ALA A 141 10.55 3.73 0.39
CA ALA A 141 10.61 4.06 1.81
C ALA A 141 12.04 4.43 2.25
N ILE A 142 13.04 3.70 1.78
CA ILE A 142 14.47 3.99 2.04
C ILE A 142 14.85 5.35 1.45
N CYS A 143 14.45 5.68 0.22
CA CYS A 143 14.73 6.98 -0.39
C CYS A 143 14.19 8.14 0.47
N VAL A 144 12.94 8.04 0.93
CA VAL A 144 12.32 9.07 1.78
C VAL A 144 12.99 9.16 3.15
N ALA A 145 13.34 8.01 3.75
CA ALA A 145 14.07 7.99 5.01
C ALA A 145 15.45 8.67 4.89
N ILE A 146 16.23 8.34 3.85
CA ILE A 146 17.52 8.97 3.57
C ILE A 146 17.36 10.48 3.35
N GLN A 147 16.34 10.91 2.61
CA GLN A 147 16.06 12.33 2.41
C GLN A 147 15.78 13.04 3.74
N ALA A 148 14.92 12.46 4.58
CA ALA A 148 14.59 13.03 5.88
C ALA A 148 15.83 13.12 6.78
N THR A 149 16.64 12.06 6.85
CA THR A 149 17.91 12.04 7.60
C THR A 149 18.88 13.12 7.11
N LYS A 150 19.04 13.28 5.79
CA LYS A 150 19.94 14.30 5.21
C LYS A 150 19.51 15.73 5.58
N ILE A 151 18.22 16.01 5.66
CA ILE A 151 17.71 17.35 6.02
C ILE A 151 17.95 17.61 7.51
N VAL A 152 17.58 16.66 8.37
CA VAL A 152 17.62 16.85 9.83
C VAL A 152 19.05 16.93 10.35
N PHE A 153 19.95 16.06 9.86
CA PHE A 153 21.35 16.00 10.30
C PHE A 153 22.32 16.75 9.38
N GLY A 154 21.83 17.36 8.31
CA GLY A 154 22.61 18.22 7.44
C GLY A 154 23.11 19.44 8.21
N ARG A 155 24.40 19.76 8.07
CA ARG A 155 24.93 21.05 8.54
C ARG A 155 24.31 22.16 7.71
N ASP A 156 23.77 23.17 8.39
CA ASP A 156 23.33 24.40 7.74
C ASP A 156 24.57 25.02 7.10
N LYS A 157 24.54 25.21 5.78
CA LYS A 157 25.52 26.03 5.08
C LYS A 157 25.18 27.50 5.24
#